data_AF-A0A438EMU8-F1
#
_entry.id   AF-A0A438EMU8-F1
#
_cell.length_a   1.000
_cell.length_b   1.000
_cell.length_c   1.000
_cell.angle_alpha   90.00
_cell.angle_beta   90.00
_cell.angle_gamma   90.00
#
_symmetry.space_group_name_H-M   'P 1'
#
loop_
_entity.id
_entity.type
_entity.pdbx_description
1 polymer ?
#
loop_
_entity_poly.entity_id
_entity_poly.type
_entity_poly.pdbx_seq_one_letter_code
_entity_poly.pdbx_strand_id
1 'polypeptide(L)' 'MPKTPQSKGLMYVEALVNGKATKALVDTGAHNFVSEDEARRLELQASKEGGWLKAVNSAPSHHME' A
#
# COMPACT_ATOMS: atom_id res chain seq x y z
N MET A 1 -15.11 19.69 6.68
CA MET A 1 -14.66 18.29 6.84
C MET A 1 -14.93 17.55 5.55
N PRO A 2 -13.92 17.16 4.75
CA PRO A 2 -14.18 16.33 3.57
C PRO A 2 -14.65 14.95 4.07
N LYS A 3 -15.93 14.62 3.85
CA LYS A 3 -16.47 13.30 4.16
C LYS A 3 -16.14 12.38 2.99
N THR A 4 -15.10 11.55 3.15
CA THR A 4 -14.89 10.44 2.22
C THR A 4 -15.93 9.35 2.50
N PRO A 5 -16.53 8.71 1.48
CA PRO A 5 -17.45 7.61 1.69
C PRO A 5 -16.72 6.48 2.41
N GLN A 6 -17.13 6.14 3.63
CA GLN A 6 -16.66 4.93 4.31
C GLN A 6 -17.25 3.74 3.57
N SER A 7 -16.44 3.09 2.72
CA SER A 7 -16.77 1.75 2.24
C SER A 7 -16.95 0.87 3.47
N LYS A 8 -18.14 0.28 3.59
CA LYS A 8 -18.62 -0.40 4.79
C LYS A 8 -17.59 -1.45 5.26
N GLY A 9 -16.82 -1.14 6.30
CA GLY A 9 -15.89 -2.05 6.97
C GLY A 9 -14.39 -1.79 6.75
N LEU A 10 -13.98 -0.87 5.87
CA LEU A 10 -12.56 -0.51 5.73
C LEU A 10 -12.18 0.61 6.71
N MET A 11 -11.13 0.38 7.48
CA MET A 11 -10.56 1.37 8.38
C MET A 11 -9.32 2.00 7.74
N TYR A 12 -9.22 3.32 7.81
CA TYR A 12 -8.06 4.05 7.33
C TYR A 12 -7.51 4.92 8.44
N VAL A 13 -6.20 5.09 8.45
CA VAL A 13 -5.48 5.98 9.38
C VAL A 13 -4.65 6.99 8.61
N GLU A 14 -4.49 8.17 9.17
CA GLU A 14 -3.48 9.13 8.71
C GLU A 14 -2.12 8.74 9.30
N ALA A 15 -1.12 8.61 8.44
CA ALA A 15 0.25 8.32 8.82
C ALA A 15 1.18 9.42 8.27
N LEU A 16 2.31 9.62 8.96
CA LEU A 16 3.36 10.52 8.52
C LEU A 16 4.56 9.68 8.09
N VAL A 17 4.89 9.72 6.79
CA VAL A 17 6.03 8.99 6.22
C VAL A 17 6.93 10.01 5.53
N ASN A 18 8.21 10.03 5.88
CA ASN A 18 9.17 11.04 5.40
C ASN A 18 8.64 12.49 5.53
N GLY A 19 7.94 12.80 6.63
CA GLY A 19 7.37 14.13 6.88
C GLY A 19 6.15 14.49 6.02
N LYS A 20 5.64 13.56 5.21
CA LYS A 20 4.46 13.76 4.36
C LYS A 20 3.28 12.95 4.89
N ALA A 21 2.12 13.59 5.01
CA ALA A 21 0.90 12.90 5.41
C ALA A 21 0.43 11.96 4.30
N THR A 22 -0.06 10.78 4.68
CA THR A 22 -0.68 9.79 3.80
C THR A 22 -1.83 9.07 4.50
N LYS A 23 -2.72 8.47 3.71
CA LYS A 23 -3.85 7.68 4.20
C LYS A 23 -3.54 6.20 3.96
N ALA A 24 -3.36 5.44 5.04
CA ALA A 24 -3.10 4.01 4.99
C ALA A 24 -4.36 3.20 5.31
N LEU A 25 -4.56 2.08 4.63
CA LEU A 25 -5.59 1.09 4.98
C LEU A 25 -5.09 0.27 6.16
N VAL A 26 -5.94 0.06 7.17
CA VAL A 26 -5.65 -0.85 8.28
C VAL A 26 -5.99 -2.26 7.82
N ASP A 27 -4.95 -3.03 7.50
CA ASP A 27 -5.01 -4.45 7.17
C ASP A 27 -4.15 -5.23 8.16
N THR A 28 -4.77 -6.10 8.96
CA THR A 28 -4.06 -6.90 9.97
C THR A 28 -3.50 -8.21 9.40
N GLY A 29 -3.86 -8.57 8.17
CA GLY A 29 -3.44 -9.80 7.50
C GLY A 29 -2.37 -9.61 6.42
N ALA A 30 -1.88 -8.39 6.25
CA ALA A 30 -0.93 -8.03 5.20
C ALA A 30 0.33 -7.35 5.77
N HIS A 31 1.41 -7.39 4.99
CA HIS A 31 2.50 -6.44 5.14
C HIS A 31 2.06 -5.05 4.66
N ASN A 32 2.88 -4.04 4.94
CA ASN A 32 2.62 -2.68 4.47
C ASN A 32 2.88 -2.61 2.97
N PHE A 33 1.82 -2.31 2.19
CA PHE A 33 1.92 -2.07 0.76
C PHE A 33 1.81 -0.58 0.48
N VAL A 34 2.58 -0.13 -0.50
CA VAL A 34 2.54 1.23 -1.04
C VAL A 34 2.50 1.14 -2.56
N SER A 35 1.64 1.93 -3.21
CA SER A 35 1.67 2.01 -4.67
C SER A 35 2.93 2.72 -5.13
N GLU A 36 3.40 2.45 -6.33
CA GLU A 36 4.61 3.10 -6.86
C GLU A 36 4.46 4.64 -6.89
N ASP A 37 3.28 5.14 -7.25
CA ASP A 37 2.98 6.56 -7.28
C ASP A 37 3.11 7.19 -5.89
N GLU A 38 2.62 6.49 -4.88
CA GLU A 38 2.69 6.94 -3.50
C GLU A 38 4.11 6.84 -2.94
N ALA A 39 4.85 5.78 -3.29
CA ALA A 39 6.27 5.65 -2.93
C ALA A 39 7.10 6.81 -3.49
N ARG A 40 6.87 7.20 -4.76
CA ARG A 40 7.53 8.38 -5.36
C ARG A 40 7.14 9.66 -4.63
N ARG A 41 5.85 9.86 -4.30
CA ARG A 41 5.39 11.04 -3.55
C ARG A 41 6.02 11.11 -2.16
N LEU A 42 6.17 9.98 -1.50
CA LEU A 42 6.77 9.85 -0.17
C LEU A 42 8.30 9.83 -0.19
N GLU A 43 8.93 9.89 -1.37
CA GLU A 43 10.39 9.82 -1.54
C GLU A 43 10.99 8.52 -0.96
N LEU A 44 10.23 7.43 -1.03
CA LEU A 44 10.70 6.11 -0.64
C LEU A 44 11.61 5.54 -1.73
N GLN A 45 12.75 5.01 -1.30
CA GLN A 45 13.66 4.27 -2.17
C GLN A 45 13.36 2.78 -2.02
N ALA A 46 13.09 2.12 -3.14
CA ALA A 46 12.91 0.67 -3.18
C ALA A 46 14.07 0.04 -3.95
N SER A 47 14.66 -1.01 -3.39
CA SER A 47 15.55 -1.92 -4.11
C SER A 47 14.74 -3.07 -4.69
N LYS A 48 15.09 -3.54 -5.90
CA LYS A 48 14.51 -4.78 -6.44
C LYS A 48 15.02 -5.93 -5.57
N GLU A 49 14.13 -6.50 -4.77
CA GLU A 49 14.39 -7.71 -3.99
C GLU A 49 13.66 -8.89 -4.66
N GLY A 50 14.36 -10.01 -4.83
CA GLY A 50 13.76 -11.22 -5.38
C GLY A 50 12.85 -11.88 -4.35
N GLY A 51 11.59 -12.14 -4.70
CA GLY A 51 10.64 -12.77 -3.80
C GLY A 51 9.28 -12.96 -4.46
N TRP A 52 8.45 -13.82 -3.87
CA TRP A 52 7.08 -14.06 -4.37
C TRP A 52 6.09 -13.21 -3.58
N LEU A 53 5.44 -12.26 -4.24
CA LEU A 53 4.26 -11.58 -3.70
C LEU A 53 3.03 -12.45 -3.98
N LYS A 54 2.45 -13.06 -2.95
CA LYS A 54 1.19 -13.78 -3.09
C LYS A 54 0.03 -12.82 -2.86
N ALA A 55 -0.53 -12.25 -3.92
CA ALA A 55 -1.82 -11.60 -3.81
C ALA A 55 -2.91 -12.65 -3.61
N VAL A 56 -3.71 -12.50 -2.56
CA VAL A 56 -4.69 -13.52 -2.11
C VAL A 56 -5.79 -13.79 -3.13
N ASN A 57 -6.01 -12.85 -4.07
CA ASN A 57 -7.10 -12.87 -5.04
C ASN A 57 -6.63 -12.75 -6.50
N SER A 58 -5.34 -12.97 -6.78
CA SER A 58 -4.83 -12.95 -8.15
C SER A 58 -4.70 -14.37 -8.71
N ALA A 59 -5.01 -14.55 -9.99
CA ALA A 59 -4.52 -15.70 -10.74
C ALA A 59 -2.98 -15.74 -10.65
N PRO A 60 -2.33 -16.92 -10.68
CA PRO A 60 -0.88 -17.00 -10.63
C PRO A 60 -0.27 -16.18 -11.77
N SER A 61 0.33 -15.04 -11.46
CA SER A 61 1.12 -14.27 -12.43
C SER A 61 2.59 -14.61 -12.23
N HIS A 62 3.15 -15.28 -13.23
CA HIS A 62 4.59 -15.31 -13.41
C HIS A 62 5.03 -13.90 -13.84
N HIS A 63 5.56 -13.10 -12.92
CA HIS A 63 6.41 -11.98 -13.31
C HIS A 63 7.81 -12.56 -13.53
N MET A 64 8.12 -12.92 -14.77
CA MET A 64 9.48 -13.25 -15.20
C MET A 64 10.07 -12.00 -15.87
N GLU A 65 11.27 -11.65 -15.39
CA GLU A 65 12.22 -10.58 -15.80
C GLU A 65 11.89 -9.12 -15.43
#